data_AF-A0A9W6YNG2-F1
#
_entry.id   AF-A0A9W6YNG2-F1
#
_cell.length_a   1.000
_cell.length_b   1.000
_cell.length_c   1.000
_cell.angle_alpha   90.00
_cell.angle_beta   90.00
_cell.angle_gamma   90.00
#
_symmetry.space_group_name_H-M   'P 1'
#
loop_
_entity.id
_entity.type
_entity.pdbx_description
1 polymer ?
#
loop_
_entity_poly.entity_id
_entity_poly.type
_entity_poly.pdbx_seq_one_letter_code
_entity_poly.pdbx_strand_id
1 'polypeptide(L)'
;MGPMQTRSPGGCTFAVTFIDDYSQHVTVYFMKAKSDVLTKLKIFKAAMENATGMTMKRQHSDNGGEYTDKAFKTYLDRSGIKYE
;
A
#
# COMPACT_ATOMS: atom_id res chain seq x y z
N MET A 1 2.82 -1.16 10.73
CA MET A 1 3.82 -2.07 11.36
C MET A 1 4.85 -1.32 12.21
N GLY A 2 5.56 -1.98 13.12
CA GLY A 2 6.74 -1.37 13.77
C GLY A 2 7.91 -1.19 12.80
N PRO A 3 8.95 -0.38 13.13
CA PRO A 3 10.17 -0.34 12.33
C PRO A 3 10.83 -1.74 12.32
N MET A 4 11.39 -2.12 11.18
CA MET A 4 12.22 -3.31 11.04
C MET A 4 13.44 -3.21 11.97
N GLN A 5 13.78 -4.31 12.64
CA GLN A 5 14.93 -4.38 13.55
C GLN A 5 16.25 -4.09 12.83
N THR A 6 16.36 -4.53 11.57
CA THR A 6 17.52 -4.32 10.71
C THR A 6 17.13 -3.44 9.54
N ARG A 7 17.97 -2.43 9.25
CA ARG A 7 17.80 -1.58 8.06
C ARG A 7 18.09 -2.38 6.80
N SER A 8 17.32 -2.14 5.73
CA SER A 8 17.69 -2.68 4.42
C SER A 8 19.01 -2.07 3.92
N PRO A 9 19.69 -2.68 2.93
CA PRO A 9 20.88 -2.08 2.30
C PRO A 9 20.63 -0.66 1.74
N GLY A 10 19.38 -0.35 1.36
CA GLY A 10 18.94 0.99 0.92
C GLY A 10 18.57 1.94 2.07
N GLY A 11 18.83 1.58 3.32
CA GLY A 11 18.54 2.38 4.50
C GLY A 11 17.06 2.46 4.87
N CYS A 12 16.22 1.55 4.38
CA CYS A 12 14.79 1.51 4.72
C CYS A 12 14.58 0.86 6.09
N THR A 13 13.65 1.40 6.86
CA THR A 13 13.31 0.97 8.23
C THR A 13 11.89 0.44 8.33
N PHE A 14 11.09 0.51 7.26
CA PHE A 14 9.73 -0.04 7.22
C PHE A 14 9.54 -0.89 5.96
N ALA A 15 8.58 -1.80 6.02
CA ALA A 15 8.07 -2.52 4.87
C ALA A 15 6.54 -2.49 4.88
N VAL A 16 5.94 -2.45 3.69
CA VAL A 16 4.51 -2.63 3.49
C VAL A 16 4.29 -3.78 2.52
N THR A 17 3.28 -4.59 2.82
CA THR A 17 2.87 -5.72 2.01
C THR A 17 1.48 -5.44 1.46
N PHE A 18 1.33 -5.53 0.14
CA PHE A 18 0.03 -5.52 -0.52
C PHE A 18 -0.27 -6.93 -1.00
N ILE A 19 -1.50 -7.38 -0.72
CA ILE A 19 -1.99 -8.69 -1.11
C ILE A 19 -3.19 -8.43 -2.02
N ASP A 20 -3.16 -9.02 -3.21
CA ASP A 20 -4.32 -9.05 -4.09
C ASP A 20 -5.19 -10.26 -3.72
N ASP A 21 -6.41 -10.01 -3.25
CA ASP A 21 -7.31 -11.08 -2.80
C ASP A 21 -7.70 -12.04 -3.91
N TYR A 22 -7.75 -11.58 -5.17
CA TYR A 22 -8.14 -12.41 -6.31
C TYR A 22 -7.04 -13.42 -6.70
N SER A 23 -5.83 -12.93 -6.96
CA SER A 23 -4.71 -13.75 -7.43
C SER A 23 -3.84 -14.31 -6.32
N GLN A 24 -4.05 -13.87 -5.07
CA GLN A 24 -3.14 -14.11 -3.94
C GLN A 24 -1.72 -13.58 -4.20
N HIS A 25 -1.56 -12.65 -5.15
CA HIS A 25 -0.28 -12.04 -5.45
C HIS A 25 0.15 -11.13 -4.30
N VAL A 26 1.37 -11.34 -3.81
CA VAL A 26 1.94 -10.57 -2.70
C VAL A 26 3.06 -9.70 -3.22
N THR A 27 2.95 -8.39 -3.02
CA THR A 27 4.02 -7.43 -3.34
C THR A 27 4.50 -6.73 -2.08
N VAL A 28 5.81 -6.73 -1.86
CA VAL A 28 6.45 -6.07 -0.70
C VAL A 28 7.25 -4.86 -1.17
N TYR A 29 7.04 -3.72 -0.51
CA TYR A 29 7.82 -2.50 -0.72
C TYR A 29 8.56 -2.07 0.54
N PHE A 30 9.85 -1.76 0.39
CA PHE A 30 10.64 -1.11 1.43
C PHE A 30 10.41 0.40 1.45
N MET A 31 10.37 0.97 2.66
CA MET A 31 10.06 2.38 2.93
C MET A 31 11.00 2.98 3.97
N LYS A 32 11.29 4.28 3.82
CA LYS A 32 12.11 5.03 4.80
C LYS A 32 11.24 5.59 5.91
N ALA A 33 9.99 5.92 5.61
CA ALA A 33 9.00 6.39 6.58
C ALA A 33 7.65 5.69 6.39
N LYS A 34 6.87 5.60 7.47
CA LYS A 34 5.48 5.09 7.41
C LYS A 34 4.59 5.92 6.49
N SER A 35 4.87 7.22 6.35
CA SER A 35 4.16 8.12 5.43
C SER A 35 4.35 7.75 3.95
N ASP A 36 5.31 6.89 3.60
CA ASP A 36 5.57 6.48 2.22
C ASP A 36 4.51 5.50 1.69
N VAL A 37 3.65 4.95 2.57
CA VAL A 37 2.65 3.92 2.22
C VAL A 37 1.74 4.34 1.09
N LEU A 38 1.23 5.59 1.09
CA LEU A 38 0.35 6.08 0.03
C LEU A 38 1.07 6.08 -1.33
N THR A 39 2.35 6.44 -1.35
CA THR A 39 3.17 6.42 -2.55
C THR A 39 3.35 4.99 -3.06
N LYS A 40 3.61 4.03 -2.17
CA LYS A 40 3.73 2.61 -2.54
C LYS A 40 2.41 2.02 -3.03
N LEU A 41 1.28 2.39 -2.41
CA LEU A 41 -0.05 1.97 -2.86
C LEU A 41 -0.35 2.44 -4.28
N LYS A 42 -0.02 3.70 -4.63
CA LYS A 42 -0.20 4.23 -5.99
C LYS A 42 0.57 3.43 -7.03
N ILE A 43 1.82 3.07 -6.71
CA ILE A 43 2.68 2.25 -7.58
C ILE A 43 2.08 0.86 -7.74
N PHE A 44 1.69 0.23 -6.62
CA PHE A 44 1.06 -1.09 -6.62
C PHE A 44 -0.22 -1.11 -7.47
N LYS A 45 -1.13 -0.16 -7.24
CA LYS A 45 -2.37 -0.01 -8.01
C LYS A 45 -2.08 0.08 -9.51
N ALA A 46 -1.21 1.01 -9.92
CA ALA A 46 -0.90 1.19 -11.33
C ALA A 46 -0.29 -0.08 -11.96
N ALA A 47 0.61 -0.76 -11.25
CA ALA A 47 1.21 -2.01 -11.73
C ALA A 47 0.17 -3.12 -11.89
N MET A 48 -0.69 -3.33 -10.88
CA MET A 48 -1.73 -4.35 -10.89
C MET A 48 -2.78 -4.10 -11.98
N GLU A 49 -3.25 -2.87 -12.12
CA GLU A 49 -4.27 -2.54 -13.12
C GLU A 49 -3.72 -2.65 -14.55
N ASN A 50 -2.46 -2.26 -14.77
CA ASN A 50 -1.81 -2.43 -16.07
C ASN A 50 -1.56 -3.91 -16.40
N ALA A 51 -1.20 -4.73 -15.42
CA ALA A 51 -0.92 -6.14 -15.64
C ALA A 51 -2.18 -6.98 -15.87
N THR A 52 -3.28 -6.63 -15.21
CA THR A 52 -4.52 -7.44 -15.22
C THR A 52 -5.63 -6.86 -16.09
N GLY A 53 -5.57 -5.57 -16.42
CA GLY A 53 -6.69 -4.83 -17.03
C GLY A 53 -7.88 -4.62 -16.08
N MET A 54 -7.77 -5.04 -14.82
CA MET A 54 -8.82 -4.94 -13.82
C MET A 54 -8.54 -3.77 -12.88
N THR A 55 -9.58 -3.04 -12.48
CA THR A 55 -9.44 -1.91 -11.54
C THR A 55 -9.53 -2.36 -10.09
N MET A 56 -8.71 -1.81 -9.21
CA MET A 56 -8.85 -2.00 -7.76
C MET A 56 -10.14 -1.35 -7.26
N LYS A 57 -10.97 -2.11 -6.53
CA LYS A 57 -12.28 -1.63 -6.03
C LYS A 57 -12.33 -1.41 -4.53
N ARG A 58 -11.56 -2.18 -3.76
CA ARG A 58 -11.56 -2.15 -2.31
C ARG A 58 -10.13 -2.18 -1.81
N GLN A 59 -9.90 -1.53 -0.68
CA GLN A 59 -8.64 -1.62 0.04
C GLN A 59 -8.97 -1.92 1.50
N HIS A 60 -8.46 -3.06 1.97
CA HIS A 60 -8.56 -3.45 3.37
C HIS A 60 -7.25 -3.17 4.09
N SER A 61 -7.34 -2.64 5.32
CA SER A 61 -6.19 -2.41 6.17
C SER A 61 -6.45 -2.96 7.57
N ASP A 62 -5.41 -3.46 8.23
CA ASP A 62 -5.41 -3.92 9.62
C ASP A 62 -5.60 -2.80 10.67
N ASN A 63 -6.05 -1.62 10.26
CA ASN A 63 -6.18 -0.40 11.07
C ASN A 63 -4.87 0.09 11.71
N GLY A 64 -3.71 -0.24 11.14
CA GLY A 64 -2.49 0.48 11.47
C GLY A 64 -2.67 1.98 11.18
N GLY A 65 -2.39 2.86 12.16
CA GLY A 65 -2.55 4.34 12.01
C GLY A 65 -1.73 5.00 10.89
N GLU A 66 -1.02 4.21 10.09
CA GLU A 66 -0.31 4.56 8.87
C GLU A 66 -1.28 4.84 7.70
N TYR A 67 -2.50 4.33 7.79
CA TYR A 67 -3.56 4.42 6.77
C TYR A 67 -4.66 5.44 7.11
N THR A 68 -4.54 6.14 8.24
CA THR A 68 -5.57 7.07 8.74
C THR A 68 -5.38 8.51 8.27
N ASP A 69 -4.35 8.78 7.46
CA ASP A 69 -4.10 10.11 6.89
C ASP A 69 -5.26 10.54 5.97
N LYS A 70 -5.70 11.79 6.12
CA LYS A 70 -6.70 12.44 5.25
C LYS A 70 -6.30 12.35 3.79
N ALA A 71 -5.01 12.43 3.47
CA ALA A 71 -4.50 12.29 2.11
C ALA A 71 -4.75 10.89 1.54
N PHE A 72 -4.63 9.85 2.37
CA PHE A 72 -4.88 8.47 1.96
C PHE A 72 -6.37 8.27 1.64
N LYS A 73 -7.26 8.65 2.56
CA LYS A 73 -8.71 8.56 2.35
C LYS A 73 -9.18 9.37 1.13
N THR A 74 -8.65 10.59 0.98
CA THR A 74 -8.96 11.45 -0.18
C THR A 74 -8.52 10.81 -1.50
N TYR A 75 -7.37 10.13 -1.50
CA TYR A 75 -6.90 9.42 -2.69
C TYR A 75 -7.81 8.24 -3.05
N LEU A 76 -8.22 7.43 -2.07
CA LEU A 76 -9.12 6.30 -2.30
C LEU A 76 -10.47 6.77 -2.84
N ASP A 77 -11.06 7.79 -2.22
CA ASP A 77 -12.33 8.39 -2.65
C ASP A 77 -12.26 8.87 -4.11
N ARG A 78 -11.23 9.66 -4.46
CA ARG A 78 -11.00 10.12 -5.83
C ARG A 78 -10.75 9.00 -6.84
N SER A 79 -10.24 7.86 -6.37
CA SER A 79 -9.97 6.68 -7.20
C SER A 79 -11.18 5.74 -7.27
N GLY A 80 -12.28 6.04 -6.59
CA GLY A 80 -13.45 5.17 -6.50
C GLY A 80 -13.19 3.86 -5.75
N ILE A 81 -12.20 3.85 -4.85
CA ILE A 81 -11.82 2.68 -4.05
C ILE A 81 -12.49 2.79 -2.67
N LYS A 82 -13.24 1.75 -2.28
CA LYS A 82 -13.83 1.66 -0.95
C LYS A 82 -12.79 1.21 0.07
N TYR A 83 -12.68 1.95 1.18
CA TYR A 83 -11.86 1.54 2.33
C TYR A 83 -12.67 0.61 3.24
N GLU A 84 -12.11 -0.53 3.62
CA GLU A 84 -12.72 -1.54 4.51
C GLU A 84 -11.86 -1.87 5.73
#